data_AF-A8XKQ8-F1
#
_entry.id   AF-A8XKQ8-F1
#
_cell.length_a   1.000
_cell.length_b   1.000
_cell.length_c   1.000
_cell.angle_alpha   90.00
_cell.angle_beta   90.00
_cell.angle_gamma   90.00
#
_symmetry.space_group_name_H-M   'P 1'
#
loop_
_entity.id
_entity.type
_entity.pdbx_description
1 polymer ?
#
loop_
_entity_poly.entity_id
_entity_poly.type
_entity_poly.pdbx_seq_one_letter_code
_entity_poly.pdbx_strand_id
1 'polypeptide(L)'
;MKTRETVTTTSGSESSPKTTILPAKKDYFHVEANIQNEFGVCGWILTILSYLLIFFTLPISACMCIKVVQEYERAVIFRLGRLMPGGAKGPGIFFIVPCIDTYRKVDLRVLSFEVPPQEILSKDSVTVAVDAVVYFRISNATISVTNVEDAARSTKLLAQTTLRNILGTKTLAEMLSDREAISHQMQTTLDEATEPWGVKVERVEVKDVRLPVQLQRAMAAEAEAAREARAKVIVAEGEQKASRALKEAAEVIAESPSALQLRYLQTLNSISAEKNSTIIFPFPIDLLSAFLQRTPPKVDNNFAFPTQKSGGIPSTS
;
A
#
# COMPACT_ATOMS: atom_id res chain seq x y z
N MET A 1 -72.60 -14.63 -12.16
CA MET A 1 -72.30 -14.12 -10.81
C MET A 1 -71.80 -15.26 -9.93
N LYS A 2 -70.51 -15.61 -10.05
CA LYS A 2 -69.59 -16.11 -9.00
C LYS A 2 -68.26 -16.43 -9.69
N THR A 3 -67.29 -15.55 -9.48
CA THR A 3 -65.97 -15.52 -10.10
C THR A 3 -65.11 -16.66 -9.55
N ARG A 4 -64.44 -17.40 -10.44
CA ARG A 4 -63.34 -18.31 -10.12
C ARG A 4 -62.05 -17.50 -10.17
N GLU A 5 -61.32 -17.42 -9.06
CA GLU A 5 -59.93 -16.97 -9.06
C GLU A 5 -59.01 -18.19 -9.02
N THR A 6 -58.15 -18.26 -10.03
CA THR A 6 -57.11 -19.25 -10.24
C THR A 6 -55.86 -18.85 -9.47
N VAL A 7 -55.43 -19.75 -8.57
CA VAL A 7 -54.12 -19.72 -7.91
C VAL A 7 -53.08 -20.24 -8.90
N THR A 8 -52.02 -19.45 -9.14
CA THR A 8 -50.82 -19.89 -9.86
C THR A 8 -49.59 -19.46 -9.08
N THR A 9 -48.84 -20.45 -8.61
CA THR A 9 -47.49 -20.35 -8.05
C THR A 9 -46.44 -20.31 -9.17
N THR A 10 -45.43 -19.45 -9.04
CA THR A 10 -44.06 -19.57 -9.61
C THR A 10 -43.20 -18.47 -8.95
N SER A 11 -42.35 -18.83 -7.98
CA SER A 11 -40.90 -19.06 -8.10
C SER A 11 -40.10 -17.80 -8.46
N GLY A 12 -39.25 -17.38 -7.53
CA GLY A 12 -38.55 -16.08 -7.55
C GLY A 12 -37.35 -15.94 -8.47
N SER A 13 -36.77 -14.74 -8.44
CA SER A 13 -35.35 -14.45 -8.63
C SER A 13 -35.09 -12.96 -8.34
N GLU A 14 -34.02 -12.73 -7.57
CA GLU A 14 -33.14 -11.56 -7.62
C GLU A 14 -33.66 -10.20 -7.14
N SER A 15 -33.55 -10.03 -5.82
CA SER A 15 -33.30 -8.75 -5.17
C SER A 15 -31.99 -8.13 -5.68
N SER A 16 -32.09 -7.17 -6.59
CA SER A 16 -30.98 -6.27 -6.92
C SER A 16 -30.74 -5.29 -5.75
N PRO A 17 -29.49 -5.04 -5.34
CA PRO A 17 -29.21 -4.09 -4.27
C PRO A 17 -29.55 -2.69 -4.75
N LYS A 18 -30.34 -1.96 -3.95
CA LYS A 18 -30.55 -0.52 -4.12
C LYS A 18 -29.18 0.14 -4.16
N THR A 19 -28.81 0.68 -5.32
CA THR A 19 -27.73 1.65 -5.46
C THR A 19 -28.05 2.83 -4.55
N THR A 20 -27.41 2.85 -3.38
CA THR A 20 -27.38 4.04 -2.53
C THR A 20 -26.69 5.12 -3.34
N ILE A 21 -27.52 6.00 -3.91
CA ILE A 21 -27.10 7.24 -4.54
C ILE A 21 -26.34 8.02 -3.45
N LEU A 22 -25.03 8.11 -3.60
CA LEU A 22 -24.20 9.06 -2.86
C LEU A 22 -24.82 10.44 -3.08
N PRO A 23 -25.07 11.24 -2.03
CA PRO A 23 -25.59 12.58 -2.23
C PRO A 23 -24.57 13.34 -3.08
N ALA A 24 -25.07 13.92 -4.18
CA ALA A 24 -24.31 14.76 -5.07
C ALA A 24 -23.46 15.75 -4.27
N LYS A 25 -22.15 15.74 -4.54
CA LYS A 25 -21.14 16.62 -3.98
C LYS A 25 -21.69 18.05 -3.95
N LYS A 26 -21.88 18.56 -2.73
CA LYS A 26 -22.44 19.87 -2.42
C LYS A 26 -21.87 20.94 -3.35
N ASP A 27 -22.79 21.76 -3.81
CA ASP A 27 -22.57 22.96 -4.60
C ASP A 27 -21.30 23.67 -4.18
N TYR A 28 -20.34 23.73 -5.10
CA TYR A 28 -19.21 24.65 -4.98
C TYR A 28 -19.81 26.02 -4.76
N PHE A 29 -19.64 26.50 -3.53
CA PHE A 29 -20.01 27.81 -3.05
C PHE A 29 -19.41 28.84 -4.02
N HIS A 30 -20.19 29.21 -5.04
CA HIS A 30 -19.98 30.44 -5.77
C HIS A 30 -20.19 31.53 -4.73
N VAL A 31 -19.10 31.89 -4.06
CA VAL A 31 -18.98 33.21 -3.45
C VAL A 31 -19.02 34.17 -4.64
N GLU A 32 -20.23 34.45 -5.12
CA GLU A 32 -20.51 35.76 -5.67
C GLU A 32 -20.26 36.70 -4.51
N ALA A 33 -19.01 37.15 -4.42
CA ALA A 33 -18.65 38.28 -3.62
C ALA A 33 -19.45 39.43 -4.22
N ASN A 34 -20.67 39.64 -3.72
CA ASN A 34 -21.47 40.82 -3.96
C ASN A 34 -20.75 41.97 -3.26
N ILE A 35 -19.65 42.39 -3.87
CA ILE A 35 -18.85 43.53 -3.44
C ILE A 35 -19.65 44.74 -3.92
N GLN A 36 -20.62 45.18 -3.11
CA GLN A 36 -21.17 46.51 -3.21
C GLN A 36 -19.97 47.49 -3.13
N ASN A 37 -19.56 48.01 -4.28
CA ASN A 37 -18.46 48.94 -4.42
C ASN A 37 -18.86 50.33 -3.90
N GLU A 38 -19.08 50.43 -2.59
CA GLU A 38 -19.16 51.72 -1.91
C GLU A 38 -17.71 52.11 -1.57
N PHE A 39 -16.98 52.59 -2.59
CA PHE A 39 -15.76 53.35 -2.34
C PHE A 39 -16.18 54.65 -1.66
N GLY A 40 -15.69 54.90 -0.44
CA GLY A 40 -15.90 56.20 0.21
C GLY A 40 -15.34 57.35 -0.64
N VAL A 41 -15.82 58.57 -0.39
CA VAL A 41 -15.37 59.80 -1.12
C VAL A 41 -13.83 59.92 -1.15
N CYS A 42 -13.17 59.55 -0.05
CA CYS A 42 -11.71 59.50 0.03
C CYS A 42 -11.08 58.48 -0.94
N GLY A 43 -11.68 57.30 -1.10
CA GLY A 43 -11.21 56.28 -2.05
C GLY A 43 -11.34 56.74 -3.51
N TRP A 44 -12.43 57.45 -3.84
CA TRP A 44 -12.58 58.10 -5.15
C TRP A 44 -11.52 59.19 -5.39
N ILE A 45 -11.24 60.04 -4.39
CA ILE A 45 -10.19 61.06 -4.50
C ILE A 45 -8.80 60.42 -4.73
N LEU A 46 -8.46 59.38 -3.96
CA LEU A 46 -7.18 58.68 -4.10
C LEU A 46 -7.04 57.98 -5.45
N THR A 47 -8.10 57.33 -5.93
CA THR A 47 -8.09 56.68 -7.24
C THR A 47 -7.92 57.69 -8.37
N ILE A 48 -8.67 58.80 -8.35
CA ILE A 48 -8.54 59.90 -9.33
C ILE A 48 -7.12 60.50 -9.30
N LEU A 49 -6.58 60.76 -8.10
CA LEU A 49 -5.23 61.29 -7.94
C LEU A 49 -4.16 60.34 -8.53
N SER A 50 -4.30 59.03 -8.31
CA SER A 50 -3.35 58.05 -8.87
C SER A 50 -3.42 58.00 -10.40
N TYR A 51 -4.61 58.10 -11.00
CA TYR A 51 -4.76 58.13 -12.45
C TYR A 51 -4.17 59.41 -13.05
N LEU A 52 -4.34 60.55 -12.37
CA LEU A 52 -3.74 61.83 -12.76
C LEU A 52 -2.21 61.73 -12.71
N LEU A 53 -1.65 61.15 -11.64
CA LEU A 53 -0.20 60.94 -11.53
C LEU A 53 0.33 60.02 -12.64
N ILE A 54 -0.36 58.93 -12.95
CA ILE A 54 -0.02 58.02 -14.06
C ILE A 54 -0.01 58.76 -15.40
N PHE A 55 -1.01 59.62 -15.65
CA PHE A 55 -1.12 60.40 -16.87
C PHE A 55 0.04 61.39 -17.04
N PHE A 56 0.40 62.12 -15.98
CA PHE A 56 1.52 63.07 -16.00
C PHE A 56 2.89 62.40 -16.10
N THR A 57 3.01 61.13 -15.71
CA THR A 57 4.28 60.39 -15.68
C THR A 57 4.43 59.38 -16.83
N LEU A 58 3.57 59.44 -17.85
CA LEU A 58 3.76 58.71 -19.11
C LEU A 58 5.04 59.20 -19.82
N PRO A 59 5.89 58.31 -20.36
CA PRO A 59 5.70 56.87 -20.61
C PRO A 59 6.15 55.92 -19.48
N ILE A 60 6.83 56.43 -18.45
CA ILE A 60 7.52 55.62 -17.43
C ILE A 60 6.51 54.78 -16.61
N SER A 61 5.38 55.37 -16.25
CA SER A 61 4.32 54.72 -15.50
C SER A 61 3.75 53.49 -16.22
N ALA A 62 3.56 53.56 -17.55
CA ALA A 62 3.01 52.46 -18.35
C ALA A 62 3.88 51.19 -18.28
N CYS A 63 5.21 51.34 -18.27
CA CYS A 63 6.11 50.20 -18.12
C CYS A 63 5.97 49.52 -16.73
N MET A 64 5.71 50.29 -15.67
CA MET A 64 5.51 49.74 -14.32
C MET A 64 4.13 49.11 -14.12
N CYS A 65 3.08 49.64 -14.76
CA CYS A 65 1.71 49.16 -14.59
C CYS A 65 1.44 47.81 -15.27
N ILE A 66 2.20 47.49 -16.31
CA ILE A 66 2.05 46.24 -17.07
C ILE A 66 2.84 45.13 -16.34
N LYS A 67 2.12 44.14 -15.83
CA LYS A 67 2.72 42.93 -15.25
C LYS A 67 2.23 41.69 -15.98
N VAL A 68 3.12 40.72 -16.09
CA VAL A 68 2.86 39.42 -16.72
C VAL A 68 2.85 38.34 -15.64
N VAL A 69 1.83 37.50 -15.69
CA VAL A 69 1.67 36.31 -14.86
C VAL A 69 1.70 35.08 -15.75
N GLN A 70 2.41 34.05 -15.29
CA GLN A 70 2.60 32.79 -16.02
C GLN A 70 1.31 31.96 -16.00
N GLU A 71 1.17 31.02 -16.95
CA GLU A 71 -0.02 30.15 -17.06
C GLU A 71 -0.35 29.34 -15.80
N TYR A 72 0.67 28.93 -15.07
CA TYR A 72 0.55 28.16 -13.82
C TYR A 72 0.34 29.04 -12.57
N GLU A 73 0.41 30.36 -12.72
CA GLU A 73 0.22 31.32 -11.64
C GLU A 73 -1.15 32.02 -11.78
N ARG A 74 -1.75 32.38 -10.65
CA ARG A 74 -2.87 33.33 -10.61
C ARG A 74 -2.54 34.52 -9.73
N ALA A 75 -3.02 35.69 -10.11
CA ALA A 75 -2.86 36.91 -9.34
C ALA A 75 -4.16 37.29 -8.62
N VAL A 76 -4.09 37.40 -7.30
CA VAL A 76 -5.14 37.99 -6.47
C VAL A 76 -4.80 39.45 -6.26
N ILE A 77 -5.69 40.35 -6.67
CA ILE A 77 -5.46 41.79 -6.64
C ILE A 77 -6.35 42.43 -5.57
N PHE A 78 -5.73 43.22 -4.71
CA PHE A 78 -6.36 44.02 -3.68
C PHE A 78 -6.25 45.50 -4.05
N ARG A 79 -7.38 46.18 -4.16
CA ARG A 79 -7.46 47.62 -4.41
C ARG A 79 -7.92 48.31 -3.13
N LEU A 80 -7.07 49.15 -2.54
CA LEU A 80 -7.35 49.79 -1.23
C LEU A 80 -7.77 48.77 -0.15
N GLY A 81 -7.15 47.59 -0.16
CA GLY A 81 -7.44 46.51 0.79
C GLY A 81 -8.71 45.68 0.49
N ARG A 82 -9.49 46.03 -0.54
CA ARG A 82 -10.64 45.22 -0.99
C ARG A 82 -10.25 44.32 -2.15
N LEU A 83 -10.80 43.10 -2.18
CA LEU A 83 -10.64 42.19 -3.30
C LEU A 83 -11.28 42.79 -4.56
N MET A 84 -10.60 42.72 -5.71
CA MET A 84 -11.19 43.18 -6.97
C MET A 84 -12.40 42.31 -7.39
N PRO A 85 -13.45 42.93 -7.98
CA PRO A 85 -14.58 42.19 -8.53
C PRO A 85 -14.10 41.29 -9.68
N GLY A 86 -14.52 40.02 -9.66
CA GLY A 86 -14.08 38.98 -10.59
C GLY A 86 -13.04 38.00 -10.04
N GLY A 87 -12.61 38.16 -8.78
CA GLY A 87 -11.72 37.20 -8.11
C GLY A 87 -10.30 37.16 -8.69
N ALA A 88 -9.64 36.00 -8.57
CA ALA A 88 -8.28 35.80 -9.07
C ALA A 88 -8.22 35.91 -10.60
N LYS A 89 -7.40 36.84 -11.10
CA LYS A 89 -7.20 37.02 -12.54
C LYS A 89 -6.40 35.85 -13.12
N GLY A 90 -6.83 35.42 -14.30
CA GLY A 90 -6.16 34.39 -15.10
C GLY A 90 -4.80 34.83 -15.61
N PRO A 91 -4.08 33.92 -16.29
CA PRO A 91 -2.74 34.19 -16.79
C PRO A 91 -2.72 35.21 -17.92
N GLY A 92 -1.55 35.83 -18.13
CA GLY A 92 -1.35 36.84 -19.16
C GLY A 92 -1.03 38.22 -18.59
N ILE A 93 -1.31 39.24 -19.40
CA ILE A 93 -0.99 40.63 -19.09
C ILE A 93 -2.15 41.24 -18.31
N PHE A 94 -1.83 41.85 -17.18
CA PHE A 94 -2.82 42.60 -16.39
C PHE A 94 -2.22 43.95 -15.97
N PHE A 95 -3.11 44.92 -15.89
CA PHE A 95 -2.78 46.29 -15.50
C PHE A 95 -2.99 46.47 -14.00
N ILE A 96 -1.97 47.00 -13.34
CA ILE A 96 -1.97 47.29 -11.90
C ILE A 96 -1.71 48.77 -11.72
N VAL A 97 -2.50 49.44 -10.89
CA VAL A 97 -2.28 50.84 -10.55
C VAL A 97 -1.22 50.91 -9.43
N PRO A 98 0.00 51.42 -9.69
CA PRO A 98 1.01 51.59 -8.65
C PRO A 98 0.45 52.48 -7.52
N CYS A 99 0.88 52.21 -6.28
CA CYS A 99 0.45 52.85 -5.02
C CYS A 99 -0.91 52.41 -4.45
N ILE A 100 -1.88 52.01 -5.27
CA ILE A 100 -3.23 51.63 -4.78
C ILE A 100 -3.44 50.11 -4.78
N ASP A 101 -2.96 49.44 -5.82
CA ASP A 101 -3.22 48.03 -6.02
C ASP A 101 -2.03 47.21 -5.46
N THR A 102 -2.34 46.23 -4.61
CA THR A 102 -1.40 45.21 -4.15
C THR A 102 -1.79 43.88 -4.77
N TYR A 103 -0.83 43.13 -5.32
CA TYR A 103 -1.10 41.82 -5.90
C TYR A 103 -0.32 40.72 -5.18
N ARG A 104 -0.92 39.54 -5.07
CA ARG A 104 -0.28 38.31 -4.60
C ARG A 104 -0.35 37.26 -5.69
N LYS A 105 0.81 36.71 -6.06
CA LYS A 105 0.91 35.60 -7.01
C LYS A 105 0.80 34.29 -6.25
N VAL A 106 -0.02 33.40 -6.76
CA VAL A 106 -0.28 32.08 -6.19
C VAL A 106 -0.03 31.03 -7.25
N ASP A 107 0.81 30.05 -6.94
CA ASP A 107 1.08 28.91 -7.82
C ASP A 107 -0.04 27.87 -7.68
N LEU A 108 -0.54 27.37 -8.80
CA LEU A 108 -1.59 26.34 -8.84
C LEU A 108 -1.04 24.92 -9.04
N ARG A 109 0.27 24.78 -9.22
CA ARG A 109 0.90 23.47 -9.38
C ARG A 109 0.83 22.67 -8.09
N VAL A 110 1.01 21.36 -8.24
CA VAL A 110 1.14 20.44 -7.11
C VAL A 110 2.45 20.75 -6.39
N LEU A 111 2.33 21.09 -5.12
CA LEU A 111 3.42 21.30 -4.19
C LEU A 111 3.45 20.12 -3.22
N SER A 112 4.65 19.74 -2.79
CA SER A 112 4.85 18.77 -1.74
C SER A 112 5.55 19.42 -0.55
N PHE A 113 5.16 19.02 0.65
CA PHE A 113 5.94 19.29 1.85
C PHE A 113 6.05 18.02 2.69
N GLU A 114 7.17 17.90 3.40
CA GLU A 114 7.37 16.84 4.38
C GLU A 114 6.79 17.25 5.74
N VAL A 115 6.03 16.34 6.34
CA VAL A 115 5.58 16.41 7.73
C VAL A 115 6.73 15.88 8.58
N PRO A 116 7.25 16.67 9.55
CA PRO A 116 8.37 16.23 10.37
C PRO A 116 7.98 15.00 11.21
N PRO A 117 8.93 14.10 11.52
CA PRO A 117 8.66 12.90 12.29
C PRO A 117 7.90 13.18 13.59
N GLN A 118 6.83 12.44 13.85
CA GLN A 118 6.01 12.54 15.06
C GLN A 118 6.24 11.31 15.93
N GLU A 119 6.73 11.51 17.16
CA GLU A 119 6.79 10.46 18.18
C GLU A 119 5.43 10.31 18.85
N ILE A 120 4.82 9.14 18.70
CA ILE A 120 3.47 8.85 19.19
C ILE A 120 3.40 7.46 19.81
N LEU A 121 2.45 7.27 20.73
CA LEU A 121 2.11 5.96 21.26
C LEU A 121 0.97 5.36 20.43
N SER A 122 1.21 4.18 19.85
CA SER A 122 0.20 3.44 19.09
C SER A 122 -0.85 2.80 20.00
N LYS A 123 -1.91 2.23 19.41
CA LYS A 123 -2.99 1.54 20.16
C LYS A 123 -2.50 0.37 21.01
N ASP A 124 -1.43 -0.28 20.59
CA ASP A 124 -0.75 -1.39 21.26
C ASP A 124 0.35 -0.92 22.24
N SER A 125 0.36 0.36 22.61
CA SER A 125 1.31 0.94 23.57
C SER A 125 2.77 0.85 23.13
N VAL A 126 3.03 0.87 21.82
CA VAL A 126 4.38 0.93 21.25
C VAL A 126 4.72 2.36 20.87
N THR A 127 5.91 2.83 21.24
CA THR A 127 6.41 4.12 20.80
C THR A 127 6.93 4.01 19.37
N VAL A 128 6.37 4.80 18.46
CA VAL A 128 6.75 4.83 17.05
C VAL A 128 6.96 6.27 16.60
N ALA A 129 7.93 6.47 15.71
CA ALA A 129 8.16 7.75 15.06
C ALA A 129 7.84 7.62 13.58
N VAL A 130 6.84 8.37 13.10
CA VAL A 130 6.37 8.29 11.71
C VAL A 130 6.45 9.64 11.03
N ASP A 131 6.96 9.66 9.81
CA ASP A 131 6.93 10.81 8.90
C ASP A 131 6.06 10.54 7.66
N ALA A 132 5.65 11.62 7.00
CA ALA A 132 4.77 11.56 5.84
C ALA A 132 5.03 12.74 4.89
N VAL A 133 4.64 12.57 3.64
CA VAL A 133 4.69 13.61 2.60
C VAL A 133 3.28 13.89 2.11
N VAL A 134 2.92 15.16 2.01
CA VAL A 134 1.60 15.59 1.52
C VAL A 134 1.77 16.30 0.19
N TYR A 135 1.04 15.85 -0.82
CA TYR A 135 0.93 16.47 -2.13
C TYR A 135 -0.40 17.22 -2.20
N PHE A 136 -0.32 18.52 -2.40
CA PHE A 136 -1.48 19.40 -2.44
C PHE A 136 -1.32 20.43 -3.55
N ARG A 137 -2.42 20.99 -4.00
CA ARG A 137 -2.43 22.15 -4.89
C ARG A 137 -3.49 23.15 -4.45
N ILE A 138 -3.32 24.40 -4.85
CA ILE A 138 -4.32 25.43 -4.59
C ILE A 138 -5.40 25.30 -5.67
N SER A 139 -6.65 25.04 -5.25
CA SER A 139 -7.80 24.94 -6.15
C SER A 139 -8.40 26.32 -6.42
N ASN A 140 -8.44 27.19 -5.41
CA ASN A 140 -8.96 28.55 -5.51
C ASN A 140 -7.99 29.55 -4.85
N ALA A 141 -7.28 30.30 -5.70
CA ALA A 141 -6.30 31.29 -5.26
C ALA A 141 -6.93 32.43 -4.45
N THR A 142 -8.16 32.83 -4.76
CA THR A 142 -8.86 33.90 -4.02
C THR A 142 -9.06 33.48 -2.56
N ILE A 143 -9.67 32.30 -2.36
CA ILE A 143 -10.01 31.74 -1.04
C ILE A 143 -8.73 31.49 -0.23
N SER A 144 -7.68 30.96 -0.88
CA SER A 144 -6.40 30.65 -0.23
C SER A 144 -5.70 31.88 0.34
N VAL A 145 -5.88 33.07 -0.27
CA VAL A 145 -5.27 34.32 0.23
C VAL A 145 -6.19 35.05 1.21
N THR A 146 -7.52 34.90 1.11
CA THR A 146 -8.47 35.63 1.97
C THR A 146 -8.78 34.91 3.27
N ASN A 147 -8.84 33.58 3.27
CA ASN A 147 -9.36 32.82 4.41
C ASN A 147 -8.26 32.37 5.38
N VAL A 148 -7.00 32.32 4.94
CA VAL A 148 -5.86 31.90 5.76
C VAL A 148 -4.66 32.77 5.45
N GLU A 149 -3.87 33.12 6.48
CA GLU A 149 -2.63 33.89 6.32
C GLU A 149 -1.59 33.17 5.46
N ASP A 150 -1.32 31.90 5.81
CA ASP A 150 -0.42 31.01 5.09
C ASP A 150 -1.05 29.62 5.01
N ALA A 151 -1.64 29.32 3.84
CA ALA A 151 -2.32 28.05 3.59
C ALA A 151 -1.35 26.86 3.69
N ALA A 152 -0.12 26.99 3.18
CA ALA A 152 0.86 25.90 3.21
C ALA A 152 1.27 25.56 4.65
N ARG A 153 1.55 26.58 5.47
CA ARG A 153 1.90 26.39 6.88
C ARG A 153 0.75 25.81 7.70
N SER A 154 -0.46 26.33 7.50
CA SER A 154 -1.65 25.86 8.23
C SER A 154 -1.97 24.40 7.88
N THR A 155 -1.91 24.04 6.60
CA THR A 155 -2.06 22.65 6.15
C THR A 155 -0.97 21.75 6.71
N LYS A 156 0.28 22.22 6.85
CA LYS A 156 1.37 21.45 7.48
C LYS A 156 1.09 21.15 8.96
N LEU A 157 0.62 22.12 9.73
CA LEU A 157 0.28 21.94 11.15
C LEU A 157 -0.94 21.00 11.32
N LEU A 158 -1.93 21.15 10.45
CA LEU A 158 -3.08 20.26 10.42
C LEU A 158 -2.65 18.83 10.09
N ALA A 159 -1.78 18.64 9.09
CA ALA A 159 -1.22 17.33 8.72
C ALA A 159 -0.49 16.66 9.89
N GLN A 160 0.27 17.39 10.70
CA GLN A 160 0.91 16.84 11.91
C GLN A 160 -0.13 16.32 12.93
N THR A 161 -1.19 17.10 13.15
CA THR A 161 -2.23 16.75 14.12
C THR A 161 -3.06 15.57 13.62
N THR A 162 -3.43 15.55 12.34
CA THR A 162 -4.18 14.45 11.72
C THR A 162 -3.35 13.17 11.70
N LEU A 163 -2.06 13.25 11.36
CA LEU A 163 -1.16 12.09 11.41
C LEU A 163 -1.11 11.50 12.82
N ARG A 164 -0.92 12.34 13.85
CA ARG A 164 -0.92 11.90 15.26
C ARG A 164 -2.23 11.23 15.65
N ASN A 165 -3.37 11.81 15.29
CA ASN A 165 -4.69 11.29 15.65
C ASN A 165 -4.97 9.94 15.00
N ILE A 166 -4.69 9.80 13.70
CA ILE A 166 -4.93 8.54 12.98
C ILE A 166 -4.00 7.45 13.52
N LEU A 167 -2.70 7.74 13.66
CA LEU A 167 -1.74 6.77 14.15
C LEU A 167 -2.03 6.32 15.59
N GLY A 168 -2.53 7.21 16.46
CA GLY A 168 -2.93 6.82 17.82
C GLY A 168 -4.07 5.80 17.87
N THR A 169 -4.89 5.70 16.83
CA THR A 169 -5.98 4.71 16.74
C THR A 169 -5.56 3.38 16.09
N LYS A 170 -4.35 3.32 15.52
CA LYS A 170 -3.84 2.18 14.74
C LYS A 170 -2.85 1.35 15.55
N THR A 171 -2.80 0.06 15.26
CA THR A 171 -1.81 -0.87 15.83
C THR A 171 -0.51 -0.82 15.02
N LEU A 172 0.63 -1.22 15.61
CA LEU A 172 1.90 -1.28 14.89
C LEU A 172 1.83 -2.17 13.63
N ALA A 173 1.14 -3.31 13.72
CA ALA A 173 0.99 -4.25 12.60
C ALA A 173 0.23 -3.61 11.42
N GLU A 174 -0.83 -2.85 11.69
CA GLU A 174 -1.58 -2.09 10.68
C GLU A 174 -0.70 -0.98 10.07
N MET A 175 0.11 -0.29 10.87
CA MET A 175 1.03 0.75 10.36
C MET A 175 2.11 0.19 9.43
N LEU A 176 2.52 -1.06 9.64
CA LEU A 176 3.54 -1.71 8.80
C LEU A 176 2.93 -2.36 7.55
N SER A 177 1.72 -2.90 7.65
CA SER A 177 1.08 -3.69 6.58
C SER A 177 0.13 -2.87 5.70
N ASP A 178 -0.67 -1.98 6.31
CA ASP A 178 -1.79 -1.29 5.66
C ASP A 178 -1.53 0.22 5.49
N ARG A 179 -0.32 0.57 5.02
CA ARG A 179 0.10 1.98 4.83
C ARG A 179 -0.79 2.75 3.86
N GLU A 180 -1.31 2.08 2.84
CA GLU A 180 -2.20 2.68 1.84
C GLU A 180 -3.54 3.11 2.46
N ALA A 181 -4.10 2.28 3.34
CA ALA A 181 -5.36 2.59 4.01
C ALA A 181 -5.20 3.81 4.95
N ILE A 182 -4.08 3.89 5.67
CA ILE A 182 -3.75 5.04 6.53
C ILE A 182 -3.58 6.31 5.68
N SER A 183 -2.88 6.20 4.55
CA SER A 183 -2.63 7.29 3.62
C SER A 183 -3.94 7.83 3.03
N HIS A 184 -4.84 6.95 2.59
CA HIS A 184 -6.16 7.34 2.06
C HIS A 184 -7.06 7.97 3.13
N GLN A 185 -7.06 7.41 4.34
CA GLN A 185 -7.82 7.99 5.46
C GLN A 185 -7.31 9.40 5.80
N MET A 186 -5.99 9.58 5.88
CA MET A 186 -5.37 10.88 6.13
C MET A 186 -5.64 11.88 5.01
N GLN A 187 -5.59 11.44 3.75
CA GLN A 187 -5.96 12.25 2.59
C GLN A 187 -7.40 12.76 2.73
N THR A 188 -8.35 11.89 3.05
CA THR A 188 -9.77 12.25 3.12
C THR A 188 -10.02 13.28 4.23
N THR A 189 -9.46 13.06 5.42
CA THR A 189 -9.58 13.99 6.55
C THR A 189 -8.91 15.34 6.29
N LEU A 190 -7.74 15.35 5.64
CA LEU A 190 -7.06 16.60 5.30
C LEU A 190 -7.77 17.36 4.18
N ASP A 191 -8.26 16.67 3.16
CA ASP A 191 -8.97 17.28 2.04
C ASP A 191 -10.26 18.00 2.52
N GLU A 192 -11.06 17.33 3.35
CA GLU A 192 -12.28 17.91 3.92
C GLU A 192 -11.98 19.15 4.79
N ALA A 193 -10.94 19.10 5.62
CA ALA A 193 -10.59 20.20 6.49
C ALA A 193 -9.90 21.38 5.78
N THR A 194 -9.28 21.15 4.61
CA THR A 194 -8.54 22.18 3.85
C THR A 194 -9.34 22.81 2.72
N GLU A 195 -10.51 22.26 2.39
CA GLU A 195 -11.42 22.81 1.38
C GLU A 195 -11.83 24.27 1.65
N PRO A 196 -12.14 24.71 2.90
CA PRO A 196 -12.44 26.11 3.20
C PRO A 196 -11.27 27.07 2.96
N TRP A 197 -10.05 26.55 2.86
CA TRP A 197 -8.83 27.31 2.58
C TRP A 197 -8.49 27.34 1.09
N GLY A 198 -9.32 26.74 0.22
CA GLY A 198 -9.06 26.68 -1.21
C GLY A 198 -7.86 25.79 -1.57
N VAL A 199 -7.52 24.85 -0.69
CA VAL A 199 -6.46 23.86 -0.89
C VAL A 199 -7.11 22.51 -1.20
N LYS A 200 -6.55 21.80 -2.19
CA LYS A 200 -6.94 20.44 -2.56
C LYS A 200 -5.79 19.50 -2.26
N VAL A 201 -6.02 18.50 -1.43
CA VAL A 201 -5.02 17.45 -1.15
C VAL A 201 -5.18 16.35 -2.19
N GLU A 202 -4.14 16.11 -2.99
CA GLU A 202 -4.17 15.11 -4.07
C GLU A 202 -3.77 13.72 -3.58
N ARG A 203 -2.74 13.66 -2.73
CA ARG A 203 -2.21 12.41 -2.18
C ARG A 203 -1.47 12.67 -0.89
N VAL A 204 -1.52 11.69 0.01
CA VAL A 204 -0.65 11.62 1.19
C VAL A 204 0.13 10.32 1.07
N GLU A 205 1.42 10.35 1.38
CA GLU A 205 2.28 9.17 1.43
C GLU A 205 2.92 9.07 2.81
N VAL A 206 2.65 7.97 3.52
CA VAL A 206 3.39 7.64 4.75
C VAL A 206 4.77 7.12 4.34
N LYS A 207 5.84 7.72 4.88
CA LYS A 207 7.22 7.45 4.49
C LYS A 207 7.80 6.29 5.32
N ASP A 208 8.44 6.57 6.46
CA ASP A 208 9.06 5.56 7.30
C ASP A 208 8.42 5.48 8.69
N VAL A 209 8.23 4.26 9.19
CA VAL A 209 7.85 3.98 10.58
C VAL A 209 9.10 3.54 11.33
N ARG A 210 9.64 4.42 12.17
CA ARG A 210 10.84 4.17 12.97
C ARG A 210 10.46 3.64 14.34
N LEU A 211 11.08 2.53 14.71
CA LEU A 211 10.90 1.84 15.99
C LEU A 211 12.15 2.05 16.85
N PRO A 212 12.03 2.04 18.19
CA PRO A 212 13.19 1.98 19.07
C PRO A 212 14.06 0.76 18.73
N VAL A 213 15.37 0.95 18.63
CA VAL A 213 16.32 -0.08 18.18
C VAL A 213 16.22 -1.37 19.01
N GLN A 214 15.95 -1.25 20.32
CA GLN A 214 15.77 -2.40 21.20
C GLN A 214 14.56 -3.26 20.80
N LEU A 215 13.42 -2.64 20.54
CA LEU A 215 12.18 -3.31 20.15
C LEU A 215 12.28 -3.88 18.72
N GLN A 216 12.90 -3.13 17.80
CA GLN A 216 13.14 -3.61 16.44
C GLN A 216 13.97 -4.91 16.42
N ARG A 217 15.02 -5.00 17.25
CA ARG A 217 15.85 -6.21 17.36
C ARG A 217 15.07 -7.38 17.97
N ALA A 218 14.30 -7.14 19.02
CA ALA A 218 13.48 -8.17 19.65
C ALA A 218 12.42 -8.73 18.68
N MET A 219 11.71 -7.85 17.97
CA MET A 219 10.73 -8.24 16.94
C MET A 219 11.37 -8.98 15.78
N ALA A 220 12.57 -8.58 15.33
CA ALA A 220 13.27 -9.27 14.26
C ALA A 220 13.64 -10.71 14.68
N ALA A 221 14.16 -10.89 15.90
CA ALA A 221 14.50 -12.20 16.45
C ALA A 221 13.24 -13.09 16.63
N GLU A 222 12.14 -12.54 17.13
CA GLU A 222 10.87 -13.25 17.26
C GLU A 222 10.31 -13.67 15.89
N ALA A 223 10.33 -12.76 14.91
CA ALA A 223 9.86 -13.03 13.55
C ALA A 223 10.72 -14.09 12.85
N GLU A 224 12.04 -14.09 13.06
CA GLU A 224 12.95 -15.11 12.54
C GLU A 224 12.66 -16.49 13.16
N ALA A 225 12.56 -16.57 14.49
CA ALA A 225 12.23 -17.81 15.18
C ALA A 225 10.84 -18.36 14.76
N ALA A 226 9.83 -17.49 14.62
CA ALA A 226 8.50 -17.88 14.17
C ALA A 226 8.50 -18.37 12.71
N ARG A 227 9.29 -17.73 11.84
CA ARG A 227 9.45 -18.17 10.43
C ARG A 227 10.16 -19.52 10.36
N GLU A 228 11.21 -19.73 11.15
CA GLU A 228 11.93 -21.01 11.19
C GLU A 228 11.04 -22.14 11.72
N ALA A 229 10.29 -21.89 12.80
CA ALA A 229 9.34 -22.86 13.34
C ALA A 229 8.25 -23.22 12.33
N ARG A 230 7.66 -22.22 11.64
CA ARG A 230 6.68 -22.46 10.58
C ARG A 230 7.27 -23.23 9.41
N ALA A 231 8.50 -22.92 9.00
CA ALA A 231 9.17 -23.65 7.94
C ALA A 231 9.35 -25.14 8.29
N LYS A 232 9.77 -25.44 9.53
CA LYS A 232 9.90 -26.83 10.02
C LYS A 232 8.57 -27.59 10.01
N VAL A 233 7.47 -26.95 10.40
CA VAL A 233 6.13 -27.56 10.33
C VAL A 233 5.74 -27.85 8.89
N ILE A 234 5.94 -26.90 7.98
CA ILE A 234 5.63 -27.08 6.55
C ILE A 234 6.46 -28.23 5.94
N VAL A 235 7.74 -28.35 6.30
CA VAL A 235 8.60 -29.45 5.84
C VAL A 235 8.08 -30.79 6.37
N ALA A 236 7.81 -30.90 7.67
CA ALA A 236 7.30 -32.13 8.27
C ALA A 236 5.93 -32.55 7.70
N GLU A 237 5.02 -31.60 7.49
CA GLU A 237 3.74 -31.85 6.83
C GLU A 237 3.92 -32.27 5.36
N GLY A 238 4.87 -31.64 4.66
CA GLY A 238 5.26 -32.00 3.31
C GLY A 238 5.79 -33.44 3.22
N GLU A 239 6.68 -33.83 4.12
CA GLU A 239 7.21 -35.20 4.23
C GLU A 239 6.12 -36.22 4.55
N GLN A 240 5.19 -35.89 5.45
CA GLN A 240 4.08 -36.77 5.78
C GLN A 240 3.15 -36.98 4.58
N LYS A 241 2.79 -35.89 3.87
CA LYS A 241 1.96 -35.95 2.66
C LYS A 241 2.65 -36.74 1.55
N ALA A 242 3.95 -36.50 1.33
CA ALA A 242 4.74 -37.24 0.35
C ALA A 242 4.82 -38.74 0.70
N SER A 243 5.05 -39.08 1.97
CA SER A 243 5.10 -40.47 2.44
C SER A 243 3.77 -41.19 2.25
N ARG A 244 2.65 -40.51 2.50
CA ARG A 244 1.31 -41.08 2.27
C ARG A 244 1.06 -41.35 0.79
N ALA A 245 1.37 -40.39 -0.09
CA ALA A 245 1.24 -40.56 -1.53
C ALA A 245 2.13 -41.71 -2.06
N LEU A 246 3.36 -41.83 -1.55
CA LEU A 246 4.27 -42.92 -1.90
C LEU A 246 3.76 -44.29 -1.43
N LYS A 247 3.15 -44.35 -0.24
CA LYS A 247 2.51 -45.57 0.28
C LYS A 247 1.35 -46.01 -0.61
N GLU A 248 0.44 -45.10 -0.95
CA GLU A 248 -0.69 -45.38 -1.84
C GLU A 248 -0.19 -45.86 -3.21
N ALA A 249 0.82 -45.19 -3.78
CA ALA A 249 1.44 -45.64 -5.02
C ALA A 249 2.07 -47.04 -4.91
N ALA A 250 2.68 -47.38 -3.76
CA ALA A 250 3.26 -48.70 -3.53
C ALA A 250 2.19 -49.80 -3.42
N GLU A 251 1.06 -49.53 -2.76
CA GLU A 251 -0.08 -50.45 -2.66
C GLU A 251 -0.65 -50.77 -4.06
N VAL A 252 -0.88 -49.74 -4.89
CA VAL A 252 -1.35 -49.92 -6.28
C VAL A 252 -0.35 -50.72 -7.12
N ILE A 253 0.95 -50.51 -6.93
CA ILE A 253 1.99 -51.27 -7.63
C ILE A 253 2.03 -52.73 -7.16
N ALA A 254 1.80 -52.99 -5.88
CA ALA A 254 1.76 -54.34 -5.33
C ALA A 254 0.56 -55.16 -5.86
N GLU A 255 -0.58 -54.51 -6.10
CA GLU A 255 -1.75 -55.14 -6.71
C GLU A 255 -1.51 -55.57 -8.17
N SER A 256 -0.60 -54.90 -8.89
CA SER A 256 -0.31 -55.20 -10.30
C SER A 256 1.18 -55.50 -10.55
N PRO A 257 1.59 -56.78 -10.65
CA PRO A 257 2.99 -57.15 -10.86
C PRO A 257 3.58 -56.60 -12.18
N SER A 258 2.75 -56.31 -13.18
CA SER A 258 3.17 -55.65 -14.43
C SER A 258 3.64 -54.20 -14.22
N ALA A 259 3.13 -53.50 -13.20
CA ALA A 259 3.53 -52.14 -12.88
C ALA A 259 4.97 -52.06 -12.35
N LEU A 260 5.43 -53.07 -11.60
CA LEU A 260 6.83 -53.17 -11.16
C LEU A 260 7.78 -53.32 -12.35
N GLN A 261 7.42 -54.13 -13.35
CA GLN A 261 8.22 -54.27 -14.57
C GLN A 261 8.30 -52.96 -15.36
N LEU A 262 7.20 -52.23 -15.50
CA LEU A 262 7.20 -50.92 -16.16
C LEU A 262 8.06 -49.90 -15.41
N ARG A 263 7.97 -49.87 -14.07
CA ARG A 263 8.82 -48.99 -13.25
C ARG A 263 10.29 -49.38 -13.32
N TYR A 264 10.61 -50.68 -13.37
CA TYR A 264 11.96 -51.18 -13.61
C TYR A 264 12.52 -50.69 -14.95
N LEU A 265 11.75 -50.81 -16.04
CA LEU A 265 12.13 -50.30 -17.36
C LEU A 265 12.29 -48.77 -17.39
N GLN A 266 11.41 -48.02 -16.71
CA GLN A 266 11.55 -46.56 -16.57
C GLN A 266 12.81 -46.17 -15.81
N THR A 267 13.14 -46.89 -14.73
CA THR A 267 14.36 -46.66 -13.93
C THR A 267 15.61 -46.97 -14.75
N LEU A 268 15.58 -48.05 -15.54
CA LEU A 268 16.67 -48.35 -16.49
C LEU A 268 16.83 -47.24 -17.54
N ASN A 269 15.73 -46.67 -18.03
CA ASN A 269 15.78 -45.58 -19.01
C ASN A 269 16.32 -44.28 -18.37
N SER A 270 15.94 -43.95 -17.13
CA SER A 270 16.47 -42.77 -16.43
C SER A 270 17.96 -42.91 -16.11
N ILE A 271 18.41 -44.10 -15.68
CA ILE A 271 19.83 -44.40 -15.43
C ILE A 271 20.64 -44.33 -16.74
N SER A 272 20.08 -44.85 -17.85
CA SER A 272 20.67 -44.75 -19.19
C SER A 272 20.82 -43.30 -19.66
N ALA A 273 19.86 -42.44 -19.30
CA ALA A 273 19.89 -41.02 -19.65
C ALA A 273 20.96 -40.21 -18.88
N GLU A 274 21.32 -40.62 -17.66
CA GLU A 274 22.28 -39.89 -16.79
C GLU A 274 23.78 -40.05 -17.16
N LYS A 275 24.12 -40.75 -18.25
CA LYS A 275 25.50 -40.90 -18.77
C LYS A 275 26.53 -41.43 -17.75
N ASN A 276 26.16 -42.30 -16.82
CA ASN A 276 27.12 -43.03 -15.98
C ASN A 276 27.42 -44.42 -16.59
N SER A 277 28.71 -44.72 -16.82
CA SER A 277 29.19 -45.88 -17.59
C SER A 277 29.23 -47.22 -16.83
N THR A 278 28.69 -47.28 -15.61
CA THR A 278 28.68 -48.48 -14.77
C THR A 278 27.24 -48.92 -14.51
N ILE A 279 26.74 -49.85 -15.32
CA ILE A 279 25.40 -50.44 -15.19
C ILE A 279 25.47 -51.53 -14.12
N ILE A 280 25.10 -51.18 -12.88
CA ILE A 280 24.93 -52.17 -11.80
C ILE A 280 23.51 -52.73 -11.96
N PHE A 281 23.41 -53.99 -12.38
CA PHE A 281 22.13 -54.67 -12.55
C PHE A 281 21.70 -55.28 -11.20
N PRO A 282 20.64 -54.78 -10.55
CA PRO A 282 20.12 -55.42 -9.35
C PRO A 282 19.37 -56.69 -9.76
N PHE A 283 20.02 -57.85 -9.62
CA PHE A 283 19.44 -59.14 -9.98
C PHE A 283 18.46 -59.60 -8.88
N PRO A 284 17.18 -59.90 -9.19
CA PRO A 284 16.19 -60.28 -8.19
C PRO A 284 16.54 -61.63 -7.54
N ILE A 285 16.57 -61.63 -6.21
CA ILE A 285 17.00 -62.79 -5.38
C ILE A 285 16.00 -63.96 -5.51
N ASP A 286 14.77 -63.70 -5.94
CA ASP A 286 13.75 -64.72 -6.20
C ASP A 286 14.13 -65.68 -7.34
N LEU A 287 14.98 -65.25 -8.28
CA LEU A 287 15.51 -66.13 -9.33
C LEU A 287 16.59 -67.09 -8.79
N LEU A 288 17.28 -66.70 -7.71
CA LEU A 288 18.33 -67.47 -7.04
C LEU A 288 17.76 -68.55 -6.11
N SER A 289 16.65 -68.26 -5.42
CA SER A 289 15.98 -69.22 -4.53
C SER A 289 15.40 -70.43 -5.28
N ALA A 290 14.94 -70.23 -6.52
CA ALA A 290 14.52 -71.31 -7.41
C ALA A 290 15.66 -72.26 -7.84
N PHE A 291 16.91 -71.78 -7.83
CA PHE A 291 18.09 -72.58 -8.22
C PHE A 291 18.74 -73.30 -7.03
N LEU A 292 18.61 -72.80 -5.79
CA LEU A 292 19.23 -73.38 -4.60
C LEU A 292 18.43 -74.51 -3.91
N GLN A 293 17.16 -74.75 -4.26
CA GLN A 293 16.34 -75.79 -3.63
C GLN A 293 16.59 -77.24 -4.13
N ARG A 294 17.65 -77.48 -4.92
CA ARG A 294 18.00 -78.82 -5.41
C ARG A 294 19.19 -79.40 -4.61
N THR A 295 18.86 -80.02 -3.47
CA THR A 295 19.60 -81.03 -2.64
C THR A 295 21.14 -81.10 -2.68
N PRO A 296 21.78 -81.33 -1.52
CA PRO A 296 22.90 -82.27 -1.42
C PRO A 296 22.57 -83.52 -0.57
N PRO A 297 23.27 -84.65 -0.79
CA PRO A 297 22.94 -85.95 -0.22
C PRO A 297 23.49 -86.18 1.20
N LYS A 298 22.91 -87.19 1.86
CA LYS A 298 23.27 -87.75 3.17
C LYS A 298 24.66 -88.42 3.12
N VAL A 299 25.56 -88.08 4.03
CA VAL A 299 26.83 -88.80 4.30
C VAL A 299 27.01 -88.96 5.81
N ASP A 300 27.39 -90.16 6.22
CA ASP A 300 27.41 -90.68 7.58
C ASP A 300 28.59 -90.19 8.47
N ASN A 301 28.30 -90.19 9.77
CA ASN A 301 29.10 -90.22 11.01
C ASN A 301 30.64 -90.04 11.06
N ASN A 302 31.01 -89.42 12.20
CA ASN A 302 32.26 -89.43 12.98
C ASN A 302 33.36 -88.43 12.59
N PHE A 303 33.59 -87.43 13.45
CA PHE A 303 34.86 -87.17 14.16
C PHE A 303 34.70 -86.02 15.20
N ALA A 304 35.46 -86.09 16.29
CA ALA A 304 35.30 -85.36 17.55
C ALA A 304 35.83 -83.90 17.60
N PHE A 305 35.24 -83.09 18.50
CA PHE A 305 35.68 -81.92 19.32
C PHE A 305 36.99 -81.13 19.01
N PRO A 306 37.17 -79.83 19.41
CA PRO A 306 36.60 -79.19 20.61
C PRO A 306 36.11 -77.72 20.51
N THR A 307 35.47 -77.30 21.60
CA THR A 307 34.99 -75.97 21.97
C THR A 307 36.11 -74.95 22.20
N GLN A 308 35.91 -73.69 21.79
CA GLN A 308 36.69 -72.56 22.32
C GLN A 308 35.82 -71.30 22.53
N LYS A 309 36.19 -70.58 23.59
CA LYS A 309 35.41 -69.72 24.49
C LYS A 309 34.96 -68.37 23.94
N SER A 310 33.92 -67.84 24.60
CA SER A 310 33.45 -66.45 24.53
C SER A 310 34.47 -65.45 25.05
N GLY A 311 34.42 -64.24 24.50
CA GLY A 311 35.16 -63.07 24.99
C GLY A 311 34.38 -61.80 24.66
N GLY A 312 33.66 -61.28 25.64
CA GLY A 312 33.04 -59.96 25.58
C GLY A 312 34.06 -58.86 25.90
N ILE A 313 33.82 -57.65 25.39
CA ILE A 313 34.55 -56.42 25.76
C ILE A 313 33.51 -55.27 25.90
N PRO A 314 33.69 -54.35 26.86
CA PRO A 314 32.59 -53.65 27.52
C PRO A 314 32.34 -52.23 27.01
N SER A 315 31.20 -51.69 27.44
CA SER A 315 30.82 -50.28 27.38
C SER A 315 31.77 -49.37 28.15
N THR A 316 32.13 -48.24 27.56
CA THR A 316 32.71 -47.09 28.26
C THR A 316 31.73 -45.93 28.23
N SER A 317 31.49 -45.41 29.44
CA SER A 317 30.99 -44.09 29.80
C SER A 317 31.54 -42.95 28.96
#